data_AF-A0A7X6XRJ6-F1
#
_entry.id   AF-A0A7X6XRJ6-F1
#
_cell.length_a   1.000
_cell.length_b   1.000
_cell.length_c   1.000
_cell.angle_alpha   90.00
_cell.angle_beta   90.00
_cell.angle_gamma   90.00
#
_symmetry.space_group_name_H-M   'P 1'
#
loop_
_entity.id
_entity.type
_entity.pdbx_description
1 polymer ?
#
loop_
_entity_poly.entity_id
_entity_poly.type
_entity_poly.pdbx_seq_one_letter_code
_entity_poly.pdbx_strand_id
1 'polypeptide(L)'
;MPNGAYSFPYWSPVGFRGWSKRERRSVNTPAYGPTTTADDLSHAANTVEFALLCHERGIVFTREDMECFARTFTENLWRGDPKGLSLRVDGSGGVADDGVASARWLDLCAFEPRLFEMVRAIWQANGYQNAAYGHAIGGYARLFRWQEALQRRP
;
A
#
# COMPACT_ATOMS: atom_id res chain seq x y z
N MET A 1 -8.48 4.25 -12.43
CA MET A 1 -9.21 3.03 -12.85
C MET A 1 -10.70 3.34 -12.94
N PRO A 2 -11.53 2.57 -13.67
CA PRO A 2 -12.98 2.81 -13.76
C PRO A 2 -13.70 2.85 -12.40
N ASN A 3 -13.16 2.17 -11.39
CA ASN A 3 -13.65 2.15 -10.01
C ASN A 3 -13.13 3.32 -9.14
N GLY A 4 -12.45 4.31 -9.71
CA GLY A 4 -11.90 5.45 -8.95
C GLY A 4 -10.70 5.11 -8.05
N ALA A 5 -10.13 3.91 -8.17
CA ALA A 5 -8.88 3.55 -7.52
C ALA A 5 -7.66 4.02 -8.35
N TYR A 6 -6.55 4.25 -7.66
CA TYR A 6 -5.25 4.43 -8.29
C TYR A 6 -4.60 3.10 -8.65
N SER A 7 -3.83 3.16 -9.74
CA SER A 7 -2.76 2.24 -10.08
C SER A 7 -1.56 3.10 -10.45
N PHE A 8 -0.39 2.76 -9.91
CA PHE A 8 0.85 3.47 -10.16
C PHE A 8 2.02 2.49 -10.22
N PRO A 9 3.07 2.81 -10.99
CA PRO A 9 4.23 1.94 -11.17
C PRO A 9 5.13 1.93 -9.94
N TYR A 10 5.86 0.83 -9.73
CA TYR A 10 6.98 0.82 -8.78
C TYR A 10 8.13 1.74 -9.26
N TRP A 11 8.44 1.66 -10.55
CA TRP A 11 9.57 2.36 -11.14
C TRP A 11 9.16 3.72 -11.70
N SER A 12 10.10 4.66 -11.67
CA SER A 12 9.95 5.93 -12.38
C SER A 12 10.07 5.72 -13.90
N PRO A 13 9.74 6.74 -14.73
CA PRO A 13 9.89 6.66 -16.18
C PRO A 13 11.30 6.28 -16.67
N VAL A 14 12.32 6.43 -15.84
CA VAL A 14 13.68 5.95 -16.13
C VAL A 14 13.73 4.42 -16.24
N GLY A 15 13.03 3.70 -15.36
CA GLY A 15 12.95 2.24 -15.38
C GLY A 15 12.10 1.69 -16.52
N PHE A 16 11.16 2.49 -17.04
CA PHE A 16 10.23 2.05 -18.09
C PHE A 16 10.92 1.69 -19.39
N ARG A 17 12.03 2.37 -19.69
CA ARG A 17 12.82 2.14 -20.91
C ARG A 17 13.92 1.10 -20.70
N GLY A 18 14.23 0.77 -19.45
CA GLY A 18 15.44 0.03 -19.11
C GLY A 18 16.71 0.78 -19.52
N TRP A 19 17.85 0.12 -19.34
CA TRP A 19 19.13 0.59 -19.87
C TRP A 19 20.13 -0.57 -19.98
N SER A 20 21.11 -0.39 -20.85
CA SER A 20 22.22 -1.32 -21.05
C SER A 20 23.50 -0.84 -20.35
N LYS A 21 24.47 -1.75 -20.18
CA LYS A 21 25.81 -1.42 -19.64
C LYS A 21 26.52 -0.32 -20.44
N ARG A 22 26.21 -0.21 -21.74
CA ARG A 22 26.84 0.76 -22.64
C ARG A 22 26.44 2.19 -22.30
N GLU A 23 25.26 2.40 -21.74
CA GLU A 23 24.75 3.72 -21.37
C GLU A 23 25.31 4.24 -20.05
N ARG A 24 26.00 3.41 -19.25
CA ARG A 24 26.72 3.79 -18.02
C ARG A 24 25.87 4.60 -17.01
N ARG A 25 24.57 4.30 -16.90
CA ARG A 25 23.64 5.04 -16.02
C ARG A 25 23.81 4.75 -14.52
N SER A 26 24.31 3.57 -14.17
CA SER A 26 24.55 3.15 -12.79
C SER A 26 25.76 2.24 -12.73
N VAL A 27 26.59 2.44 -11.69
CA VAL A 27 27.73 1.57 -11.40
C VAL A 27 27.30 0.26 -10.70
N ASN A 28 26.17 0.28 -9.99
CA ASN A 28 25.66 -0.86 -9.20
C ASN A 28 24.68 -1.72 -10.00
N THR A 29 23.89 -1.10 -10.88
CA THR A 29 22.91 -1.79 -11.73
C THR A 29 23.23 -1.45 -13.18
N PRO A 30 24.29 -2.04 -13.76
CA PRO A 30 24.80 -1.59 -15.05
C PRO A 30 23.86 -1.95 -16.21
N ALA A 31 22.96 -2.92 -16.06
CA ALA A 31 21.89 -3.17 -17.02
C ALA A 31 20.58 -3.46 -16.28
N TYR A 32 19.47 -3.00 -16.86
CA TYR A 32 18.13 -3.18 -16.31
C TYR A 32 17.12 -3.28 -17.45
N GLY A 33 16.22 -4.26 -17.37
CA GLY A 33 15.17 -4.44 -18.37
C GLY A 33 14.08 -3.37 -18.25
N PRO A 34 13.37 -3.04 -19.35
CA PRO A 34 12.20 -2.16 -19.26
C PRO A 34 11.12 -2.78 -18.39
N THR A 35 10.46 -1.98 -17.55
CA THR A 35 9.35 -2.43 -16.71
C THR A 35 8.37 -1.31 -16.42
N THR A 36 7.08 -1.61 -16.48
CA THR A 36 5.99 -0.71 -16.08
C THR A 36 5.09 -1.39 -15.05
N THR A 37 5.63 -2.38 -14.32
CA THR A 37 4.85 -3.15 -13.36
C THR A 37 4.28 -2.22 -12.29
N ALA A 38 2.99 -2.40 -12.00
CA ALA A 38 2.34 -1.73 -10.89
C ALA A 38 3.10 -2.00 -9.59
N ASP A 39 3.05 -1.02 -8.69
CA ASP A 39 3.69 -1.14 -7.38
C ASP A 39 3.07 -2.29 -6.57
N ASP A 40 3.85 -2.90 -5.70
CA ASP A 40 3.38 -3.97 -4.82
C ASP A 40 2.81 -3.40 -3.51
N LEU A 41 2.01 -4.20 -2.81
CA LEU A 41 1.35 -3.85 -1.54
C LEU A 41 2.28 -3.14 -0.54
N SER A 42 3.52 -3.61 -0.44
CA SER A 42 4.48 -3.19 0.59
C SER A 42 5.21 -1.90 0.22
N HIS A 43 5.58 -1.75 -1.05
CA HIS A 43 6.26 -0.57 -1.55
C HIS A 43 5.29 0.58 -1.82
N ALA A 44 4.11 0.27 -2.35
CA ALA A 44 3.02 1.22 -2.49
C ALA A 44 2.63 1.87 -1.16
N ALA A 45 2.73 1.14 -0.05
CA ALA A 45 2.49 1.69 1.27
C ALA A 45 3.44 2.86 1.62
N ASN A 46 4.70 2.85 1.16
CA ASN A 46 5.60 4.00 1.34
C ASN A 46 5.07 5.23 0.59
N THR A 47 4.61 5.04 -0.65
CA THR A 47 4.05 6.10 -1.49
C THR A 47 2.81 6.71 -0.85
N VAL A 48 1.92 5.87 -0.31
CA VAL A 48 0.70 6.30 0.39
C VAL A 48 1.02 7.06 1.67
N GLU A 49 1.94 6.55 2.51
CA GLU A 49 2.36 7.23 3.74
C GLU A 49 2.95 8.62 3.43
N PHE A 50 3.74 8.74 2.37
CA PHE A 50 4.28 10.03 1.92
C PHE A 50 3.17 10.96 1.40
N ALA A 51 2.24 10.44 0.59
CA ALA A 51 1.13 11.22 0.05
C ALA A 51 0.21 11.75 1.17
N LEU A 52 -0.05 10.97 2.21
CA LEU A 52 -0.77 11.39 3.41
C LEU A 52 -0.05 12.55 4.13
N LEU A 53 1.26 12.43 4.35
CA LEU A 53 2.05 13.50 4.98
C LEU A 53 2.02 14.80 4.17
N CYS A 54 2.03 14.70 2.84
CA CYS A 54 1.89 15.83 1.94
C CYS A 54 0.48 16.42 1.98
N HIS A 55 -0.56 15.59 1.99
CA HIS A 55 -1.96 16.01 2.12
C HIS A 55 -2.20 16.80 3.41
N GLU A 56 -1.73 16.28 4.56
CA GLU A 56 -1.82 16.95 5.86
C GLU A 56 -1.15 18.34 5.87
N ARG A 57 -0.20 18.57 4.97
CA ARG A 57 0.55 19.84 4.84
C ARG A 57 0.07 20.69 3.68
N GLY A 58 -0.98 20.29 2.96
CA GLY A 58 -1.51 21.02 1.80
C GLY A 58 -0.57 21.02 0.60
N ILE A 59 0.28 19.99 0.46
CA ILE A 59 1.25 19.86 -0.64
C ILE A 59 0.71 18.88 -1.67
N VAL A 60 0.30 19.37 -2.84
CA VAL A 60 -0.11 18.61 -4.04
C VAL A 60 -1.35 17.72 -3.87
N PHE A 61 -1.39 16.86 -2.86
CA PHE A 61 -2.41 15.83 -2.68
C PHE A 61 -3.66 16.35 -1.98
N THR A 62 -4.83 16.06 -2.56
CA THR A 62 -6.13 16.48 -2.05
C THR A 62 -6.83 15.37 -1.26
N ARG A 63 -8.01 15.69 -0.72
CA ARG A 63 -8.87 14.69 -0.06
C ARG A 63 -9.30 13.60 -1.05
N GLU A 64 -9.64 14.00 -2.27
CA GLU A 64 -10.05 13.11 -3.35
C GLU A 64 -8.94 12.11 -3.70
N ASP A 65 -7.67 12.54 -3.63
CA ASP A 65 -6.53 11.64 -3.82
C ASP A 65 -6.44 10.60 -2.71
N MET A 66 -6.67 11.01 -1.45
CA MET A 66 -6.67 10.07 -0.30
C MET A 66 -7.82 9.06 -0.41
N GLU A 67 -8.99 9.48 -0.90
CA GLU A 67 -10.10 8.58 -1.20
C GLU A 67 -9.76 7.63 -2.37
N CYS A 68 -9.01 8.09 -3.37
CA CYS A 68 -8.52 7.23 -4.45
C CYS A 68 -7.53 6.16 -3.93
N PHE A 69 -6.60 6.55 -3.04
CA PHE A 69 -5.69 5.60 -2.37
C PHE A 69 -6.46 4.61 -1.47
N ALA A 70 -7.48 5.07 -0.76
CA ALA A 70 -8.34 4.20 0.03
C ALA A 70 -9.06 3.16 -0.85
N ARG A 71 -9.63 3.60 -1.98
CA ARG A 71 -10.24 2.70 -2.98
C ARG A 71 -9.23 1.72 -3.59
N THR A 72 -7.97 2.12 -3.78
CA THR A 72 -6.91 1.18 -4.17
C THR A 72 -6.81 0.01 -3.19
N PHE A 73 -6.90 0.27 -1.89
CA PHE A 73 -6.92 -0.81 -0.90
C PHE A 73 -8.22 -1.61 -0.95
N THR A 74 -9.37 -0.94 -0.83
CA THR A 74 -10.66 -1.64 -0.63
C THR A 74 -11.18 -2.36 -1.87
N GLU A 75 -10.83 -1.88 -3.08
CA GLU A 75 -11.38 -2.39 -4.33
C GLU A 75 -10.36 -3.21 -5.16
N ASN A 76 -9.06 -2.92 -5.06
CA ASN A 76 -8.04 -3.63 -5.86
C ASN A 76 -7.21 -4.61 -5.03
N LEU A 77 -6.72 -4.18 -3.85
CA LEU A 77 -5.88 -5.03 -2.99
C LEU A 77 -6.72 -6.06 -2.23
N TRP A 78 -7.85 -5.64 -1.68
CA TRP A 78 -8.77 -6.53 -0.98
C TRP A 78 -9.48 -7.48 -1.95
N ARG A 79 -9.30 -8.80 -1.74
CA ARG A 79 -9.90 -9.83 -2.59
C ARG A 79 -11.21 -10.42 -2.03
N GLY A 80 -11.73 -9.87 -0.93
CA GLY A 80 -12.83 -10.48 -0.20
C GLY A 80 -12.43 -11.67 0.69
N ASP A 81 -11.13 -12.00 0.74
CA ASP A 81 -10.58 -13.09 1.55
C ASP A 81 -9.51 -12.56 2.51
N PRO A 82 -9.68 -12.69 3.84
CA PRO A 82 -8.68 -12.26 4.80
C PRO A 82 -7.36 -13.05 4.73
N LYS A 83 -7.32 -14.19 4.03
CA LYS A 83 -6.08 -14.94 3.78
C LYS A 83 -5.26 -14.41 2.60
N GLY A 84 -5.77 -13.44 1.83
CA GLY A 84 -5.05 -12.99 0.65
C GLY A 84 -5.39 -11.59 0.17
N LEU A 85 -4.36 -10.75 0.09
CA LEU A 85 -4.38 -9.50 -0.67
C LEU A 85 -3.80 -9.71 -2.06
N SER A 86 -4.21 -8.90 -3.03
CA SER A 86 -3.51 -8.80 -4.31
C SER A 86 -2.07 -8.31 -4.07
N LEU A 87 -1.11 -8.91 -4.78
CA LEU A 87 0.28 -8.47 -4.73
C LEU A 87 0.44 -7.02 -5.19
N ARG A 88 -0.32 -6.60 -6.21
CA ARG A 88 -0.15 -5.30 -6.89
C ARG A 88 -1.34 -4.38 -6.69
N VAL A 89 -1.07 -3.07 -6.68
CA VAL A 89 -2.08 -2.01 -6.45
C VAL A 89 -3.15 -1.91 -7.54
N ASP A 90 -2.90 -2.46 -8.72
CA ASP A 90 -3.90 -2.58 -9.79
C ASP A 90 -4.78 -3.84 -9.66
N GLY A 91 -4.59 -4.62 -8.59
CA GLY A 91 -5.29 -5.88 -8.34
C GLY A 91 -4.64 -7.09 -9.01
N SER A 92 -3.61 -6.88 -9.82
CA SER A 92 -2.90 -7.95 -10.50
C SER A 92 -1.90 -8.68 -9.59
N GLY A 93 -1.26 -9.70 -10.14
CA GLY A 93 -0.33 -10.57 -9.43
C GLY A 93 -1.02 -11.66 -8.61
N GLY A 94 -0.20 -12.52 -8.01
CA GLY A 94 -0.66 -13.54 -7.07
C GLY A 94 -1.17 -12.96 -5.76
N VAL A 95 -1.35 -13.83 -4.77
CA VAL A 95 -1.55 -13.39 -3.38
C VAL A 95 -0.24 -12.79 -2.87
N ALA A 96 -0.31 -11.65 -2.19
CA ALA A 96 0.85 -11.04 -1.57
C ALA A 96 1.44 -11.96 -0.50
N ASP A 97 2.75 -12.20 -0.55
CA ASP A 97 3.44 -13.07 0.42
C ASP A 97 3.47 -12.49 1.85
N ASP A 98 3.34 -11.16 1.96
CA ASP A 98 3.38 -10.45 3.25
C ASP A 98 2.16 -9.52 3.43
N GLY A 99 1.14 -10.04 4.11
CA GLY A 99 -0.02 -9.26 4.52
C GLY A 99 0.25 -8.30 5.68
N VAL A 100 1.43 -8.32 6.34
CA VAL A 100 1.76 -7.39 7.43
C VAL A 100 1.80 -5.95 6.92
N ALA A 101 2.23 -5.76 5.67
CA ALA A 101 2.23 -4.45 5.02
C ALA A 101 0.84 -3.78 4.99
N SER A 102 -0.25 -4.55 5.08
CA SER A 102 -1.62 -4.02 5.10
C SER A 102 -1.87 -3.02 6.23
N ALA A 103 -1.23 -3.18 7.40
CA ALA A 103 -1.42 -2.23 8.50
C ALA A 103 -0.90 -0.82 8.20
N ARG A 104 0.02 -0.68 7.24
CA ARG A 104 0.57 0.62 6.83
C ARG A 104 -0.44 1.46 6.06
N TRP A 105 -1.51 0.84 5.56
CA TRP A 105 -2.60 1.51 4.89
C TRP A 105 -3.67 2.05 5.85
N LEU A 106 -3.59 1.74 7.15
CA LEU A 106 -4.62 2.09 8.14
C LEU A 106 -4.85 3.59 8.29
N ASP A 107 -3.90 4.46 7.94
CA ASP A 107 -4.10 5.91 8.05
C ASP A 107 -5.13 6.46 7.07
N LEU A 108 -5.45 5.69 6.03
CA LEU A 108 -6.55 5.98 5.13
C LEU A 108 -7.93 5.77 5.79
N CYS A 109 -8.03 5.19 6.98
CA CYS A 109 -9.29 5.09 7.74
C CYS A 109 -9.91 6.47 8.09
N ALA A 110 -9.13 7.55 7.99
CA ALA A 110 -9.67 8.91 8.06
C ALA A 110 -10.67 9.20 6.93
N PHE A 111 -10.51 8.54 5.79
CA PHE A 111 -11.27 8.73 4.55
C PHE A 111 -12.20 7.54 4.25
N GLU A 112 -11.78 6.32 4.58
CA GLU A 112 -12.54 5.09 4.36
C GLU A 112 -12.46 4.15 5.58
N PRO A 113 -13.43 4.24 6.50
CA PRO A 113 -13.39 3.45 7.74
C PRO A 113 -13.48 1.93 7.55
N ARG A 114 -14.05 1.44 6.44
CA ARG A 114 -14.18 -0.02 6.17
C ARG A 114 -12.81 -0.70 6.11
N LEU A 115 -11.77 0.04 5.76
CA LEU A 115 -10.39 -0.45 5.67
C LEU A 115 -9.90 -1.07 6.98
N PHE A 116 -10.31 -0.51 8.13
CA PHE A 116 -9.92 -1.04 9.44
C PHE A 116 -10.35 -2.50 9.61
N GLU A 117 -11.60 -2.81 9.27
CA GLU A 117 -12.15 -4.15 9.42
C GLU A 117 -11.49 -5.15 8.47
N MET A 118 -11.19 -4.72 7.24
CA MET A 118 -10.47 -5.55 6.26
C MET A 118 -9.06 -5.88 6.76
N VAL A 119 -8.29 -4.87 7.19
CA VAL A 119 -6.94 -5.06 7.72
C VAL A 119 -6.97 -5.90 8.99
N ARG A 120 -7.90 -5.64 9.91
CA ARG A 120 -8.06 -6.43 11.14
C ARG A 120 -8.33 -7.90 10.83
N ALA A 121 -9.23 -8.19 9.88
CA ALA A 121 -9.52 -9.55 9.46
C ALA A 121 -8.29 -10.25 8.87
N ILE A 122 -7.50 -9.55 8.04
CA ILE A 122 -6.23 -10.07 7.50
C ILE A 122 -5.27 -10.43 8.61
N TRP A 123 -5.07 -9.51 9.55
CA TRP A 123 -4.13 -9.73 10.65
C TRP A 123 -4.53 -10.92 11.50
N GLN A 124 -5.80 -11.01 11.89
CA GLN A 124 -6.34 -12.12 12.67
C GLN A 124 -6.22 -13.47 11.95
N ALA A 125 -6.61 -13.53 10.67
CA ALA A 125 -6.61 -14.77 9.89
C ALA A 125 -5.21 -15.35 9.66
N ASN A 126 -4.19 -14.49 9.59
CA ASN A 126 -2.80 -14.89 9.35
C ASN A 126 -1.96 -14.97 10.63
N GLY A 127 -2.56 -14.72 11.80
CA GLY A 127 -1.84 -14.79 13.07
C GLY A 127 -0.75 -13.72 13.22
N TYR A 128 -0.82 -12.63 12.43
CA TYR A 128 0.16 -11.55 12.48
C TYR A 128 0.15 -10.85 13.83
N GLN A 129 -0.92 -11.01 14.60
CA GLN A 129 -1.04 -10.54 15.98
C GLN A 129 -0.17 -11.27 17.01
N ASN A 130 0.55 -12.32 16.60
CA ASN A 130 1.51 -13.01 17.46
C ASN A 130 2.97 -12.84 16.97
N ALA A 131 3.18 -12.11 15.87
CA ALA A 131 4.50 -11.89 15.30
C ALA A 131 5.31 -10.87 16.12
N ALA A 132 6.57 -11.22 16.42
CA ALA A 132 7.48 -10.42 17.25
C ALA A 132 8.56 -9.63 16.48
N TYR A 133 8.49 -9.56 15.15
CA TYR A 133 9.45 -8.80 14.34
C TYR A 133 9.00 -7.35 14.12
N GLY A 134 9.96 -6.44 13.89
CA GLY A 134 9.73 -4.99 13.92
C GLY A 134 8.61 -4.48 13.01
N HIS A 135 8.49 -5.03 11.79
CA HIS A 135 7.40 -4.67 10.88
C HIS A 135 6.02 -5.00 11.45
N ALA A 136 5.89 -6.14 12.14
CA ALA A 136 4.65 -6.51 12.79
C ALA A 136 4.34 -5.54 13.94
N ILE A 137 5.32 -5.24 14.82
CA ILE A 137 5.18 -4.32 15.97
C ILE A 137 4.57 -2.97 15.55
N GLY A 138 5.09 -2.37 14.47
CA GLY A 138 4.56 -1.12 13.93
C GLY A 138 3.10 -1.24 13.46
N GLY A 139 2.72 -2.39 12.87
CA GLY A 139 1.35 -2.66 12.47
C GLY A 139 0.37 -2.78 13.64
N TYR A 140 0.75 -3.40 14.76
CA TYR A 140 -0.11 -3.41 15.97
C TYR A 140 -0.39 -2.02 16.50
N ALA A 141 0.64 -1.18 16.59
CA ALA A 141 0.48 0.18 17.09
C ALA A 141 -0.55 0.95 16.25
N ARG A 142 -0.50 0.77 14.91
CA ARG A 142 -1.49 1.34 13.99
C ARG A 142 -2.88 0.76 14.20
N LEU A 143 -3.01 -0.56 14.36
CA LEU A 143 -4.29 -1.23 14.63
C LEU A 143 -4.93 -0.73 15.93
N PHE A 144 -4.19 -0.68 17.04
CA PHE A 144 -4.71 -0.19 18.32
C PHE A 144 -5.13 1.28 18.24
N ARG A 145 -4.29 2.13 17.63
CA ARG A 145 -4.62 3.54 17.42
C ARG A 145 -5.93 3.71 16.66
N TRP A 146 -6.12 2.98 15.57
CA TRP A 146 -7.32 3.10 14.74
C TRP A 146 -8.55 2.44 15.36
N GLN A 147 -8.38 1.37 16.12
CA GLN A 147 -9.45 0.79 16.94
C GLN A 147 -10.00 1.84 17.92
N GLU A 148 -9.12 2.48 18.68
CA GLU A 148 -9.49 3.52 19.64
C GLU A 148 -10.11 4.75 18.96
N ALA A 149 -9.52 5.20 17.85
CA ALA A 149 -10.02 6.35 17.09
C ALA A 149 -11.43 6.13 16.53
N LEU A 150 -11.71 4.93 16.01
CA LEU A 150 -13.03 4.61 15.44
C LEU A 150 -14.09 4.37 16.53
N GLN A 151 -13.72 3.80 17.68
CA GLN A 151 -14.63 3.64 18.82
C GLN A 151 -15.06 4.96 19.46
N ARG A 152 -14.24 6.01 19.33
CA ARG A 152 -14.52 7.35 19.86
C ARG A 152 -15.37 8.23 18.93
N ARG A 153 -15.69 7.77 17.72
CA ARG A 153 -16.55 8.53 16.82
C ARG A 153 -18.00 8.50 17.35
N PRO A 154 -18.65 9.67 17.52
CA PRO A 154 -20.03 9.76 18.00
C PRO A 154 -21.03 9.17 17.01
#